data_AF-A0A498NZS9-F1
#
_entry.id   AF-A0A498NZS9-F1
#
_cell.length_a   1.000
_cell.length_b   1.000
_cell.length_c   1.000
_cell.angle_alpha   90.00
_cell.angle_beta   90.00
_cell.angle_gamma   90.00
#
_symmetry.space_group_name_H-M   'P 1'
#
loop_
_entity.id
_entity.type
_entity.pdbx_description
1 polymer ?
#
loop_
_entity_poly.entity_id
_entity_poly.type
_entity_poly.pdbx_seq_one_letter_code
_entity_poly.pdbx_strand_id
1 'polypeptide(L)'
;MMGLEDIYENAKRKDIQNKTGPQTQSHAQDEDKDQKRSGSRCLVLMTVSLWLICVLLLVFIILQNITITAERDLIKSYKNTVEEFNQTINSLQGNYTDLMIEKHQLQNNFSFISHKKLELETRVKDVTAEKDQLQRSVEFLSQKKLELETKVTSLSEELKEEASKQGWFFMSNELKSWSDSRKYCRDRGADLVIINSEEKQNITITAERDLIKSYKNTVEEFNQTINSLQGNYTDLMNEKHQLQNNFSSLSQKKLELETRVKDLTAEKDQLQRNVDVLNQKKLELETGVTSLSSFFMSEERSWSESRQYCKDHGADLVIIKSEKKQRNISSFTKERVWIGLSDIHQEGNMKWVDNSPLNLGFWLKGEPNGQGGNEDCIELMPSHPVLNNWNDFPCSEKRKGICEK
;
A
#
# COMPACT_ATOMS: atom_id res chain seq x y z
N MET A 1 7.02 -0.18 26.45
CA MET A 1 5.62 -0.22 26.01
C MET A 1 5.14 -1.63 26.27
N MET A 2 4.25 -1.81 27.23
CA MET A 2 3.83 -3.13 27.73
C MET A 2 2.94 -3.80 26.67
N GLY A 3 3.25 -5.04 26.29
CA GLY A 3 2.62 -5.74 25.16
C GLY A 3 1.31 -6.41 25.57
N LEU A 4 0.36 -6.50 24.62
CA LEU A 4 -0.97 -7.08 24.83
C LEU A 4 -0.96 -8.55 25.33
N GLU A 5 0.16 -9.25 25.20
CA GLU A 5 0.38 -10.58 25.79
C GLU A 5 0.33 -10.59 27.33
N ASP A 6 0.74 -9.51 27.99
CA ASP A 6 0.80 -9.42 29.47
C ASP A 6 -0.60 -9.29 30.13
N ILE A 7 -1.62 -8.93 29.34
CA ILE A 7 -3.00 -8.81 29.81
C ILE A 7 -3.68 -10.20 29.84
N TYR A 8 -3.29 -11.11 28.96
CA TYR A 8 -3.93 -12.42 28.82
C TYR A 8 -3.47 -13.42 29.90
N GLU A 9 -2.21 -13.36 30.34
CA GLU A 9 -1.67 -14.23 31.40
C GLU A 9 -2.18 -13.88 32.82
N ASN A 10 -2.66 -12.65 33.04
CA ASN A 10 -3.23 -12.25 34.33
C ASN A 10 -4.64 -12.81 34.59
N ALA A 11 -5.37 -13.21 33.55
CA ALA A 11 -6.71 -13.78 33.70
C ALA A 11 -6.71 -15.27 34.10
N LYS A 12 -5.57 -15.97 33.96
CA LYS A 12 -5.49 -17.43 34.19
C LYS A 12 -4.94 -17.81 35.58
N ARG A 13 -4.39 -16.86 36.34
CA ARG A 13 -3.69 -17.14 37.61
C ARG A 13 -4.57 -17.04 38.87
N LYS A 14 -5.88 -16.80 38.75
CA LYS A 14 -6.78 -16.59 39.91
C LYS A 14 -7.62 -17.79 40.37
N ASP A 15 -7.50 -18.95 39.72
CA ASP A 15 -8.41 -20.10 39.98
C ASP A 15 -7.78 -21.31 40.68
N ILE A 16 -6.60 -21.15 41.31
CA ILE A 16 -5.98 -22.24 42.08
C ILE A 16 -5.53 -21.69 43.43
N GLN A 17 -6.44 -21.68 44.42
CA GLN A 17 -6.14 -21.96 45.83
C GLN A 17 -7.42 -21.90 46.69
N ASN A 18 -8.02 -23.06 46.97
CA ASN A 18 -8.19 -23.60 48.33
C ASN A 18 -9.24 -24.71 48.36
N LYS A 19 -8.76 -25.95 48.45
CA LYS A 19 -9.45 -27.07 49.10
C LYS A 19 -9.08 -27.06 50.58
N THR A 20 -10.06 -27.20 51.47
CA THR A 20 -10.05 -28.15 52.60
C THR A 20 -11.40 -28.12 53.33
N GLY A 21 -12.01 -29.30 53.52
CA GLY A 21 -13.12 -29.49 54.46
C GLY A 21 -12.64 -29.57 55.91
N PRO A 22 -13.55 -29.84 56.86
CA PRO A 22 -13.56 -31.19 57.44
C PRO A 22 -14.96 -31.79 57.69
N GLN A 23 -14.94 -33.11 57.89
CA GLN A 23 -16.04 -34.03 58.22
C GLN A 23 -16.52 -33.90 59.67
N THR A 24 -17.77 -34.32 59.93
CA THR A 24 -18.17 -34.88 61.23
C THR A 24 -19.18 -36.02 61.08
N GLN A 25 -18.99 -37.03 61.93
CA GLN A 25 -19.59 -38.36 61.98
C GLN A 25 -21.00 -38.42 62.61
N SER A 26 -21.61 -39.58 62.33
CA SER A 26 -22.80 -40.24 62.89
C SER A 26 -23.08 -40.13 64.40
N HIS A 27 -24.37 -40.17 64.76
CA HIS A 27 -24.87 -41.05 65.82
C HIS A 27 -26.35 -41.39 65.61
N ALA A 28 -26.67 -42.69 65.73
CA ALA A 28 -28.02 -43.24 65.76
C ALA A 28 -28.52 -43.33 67.21
N GLN A 29 -29.83 -43.17 67.44
CA GLN A 29 -30.63 -43.98 68.37
C GLN A 29 -32.14 -43.71 68.24
N ASP A 30 -32.87 -44.74 68.64
CA ASP A 30 -34.22 -45.19 68.30
C ASP A 30 -35.41 -44.50 69.00
N GLU A 31 -36.59 -44.92 68.50
CA GLU A 31 -37.89 -45.08 69.20
C GLU A 31 -38.88 -43.89 69.31
N ASP A 32 -39.92 -43.96 68.47
CA ASP A 32 -41.31 -44.27 68.84
C ASP A 32 -42.38 -43.47 68.06
N LYS A 33 -43.47 -44.16 67.79
CA LYS A 33 -44.58 -43.83 66.91
C LYS A 33 -45.55 -42.85 67.58
N ASP A 34 -45.83 -41.71 66.94
CA ASP A 34 -47.20 -41.26 66.66
C ASP A 34 -47.23 -39.94 65.86
N GLN A 35 -47.50 -40.05 64.54
CA GLN A 35 -48.41 -39.17 63.78
C GLN A 35 -48.27 -39.42 62.28
N LYS A 36 -48.93 -40.49 61.83
CA LYS A 36 -49.24 -40.73 60.42
C LYS A 36 -50.38 -39.83 59.96
N ARG A 37 -50.16 -38.50 59.90
CA ARG A 37 -51.02 -37.57 59.14
C ARG A 37 -50.43 -36.16 58.92
N SER A 38 -49.12 -36.01 58.71
CA SER A 38 -48.54 -34.72 58.24
C SER A 38 -47.17 -34.82 57.52
N GLY A 39 -46.47 -35.96 57.58
CA GLY A 39 -45.10 -36.09 57.04
C GLY A 39 -44.96 -36.26 55.51
N SER A 40 -45.92 -36.89 54.82
CA SER A 40 -45.81 -37.11 53.36
C SER A 40 -46.06 -35.85 52.53
N ARG A 41 -46.91 -34.94 53.00
CA ARG A 41 -47.16 -33.68 52.28
C ARG A 41 -45.96 -32.74 52.34
N CYS A 42 -45.27 -32.69 53.48
CA CYS A 42 -44.04 -31.91 53.63
C CYS A 42 -42.91 -32.45 52.74
N LEU A 43 -42.68 -33.77 52.75
CA LEU A 43 -41.67 -34.40 51.88
C LEU A 43 -41.98 -34.22 50.38
N VAL A 44 -43.24 -34.36 49.97
CA VAL A 44 -43.67 -34.13 48.58
C VAL A 44 -43.54 -32.66 48.18
N LEU A 45 -43.85 -31.71 49.06
CA LEU A 45 -43.67 -30.28 48.79
C LEU A 45 -42.18 -29.90 48.72
N MET A 46 -41.34 -30.50 49.56
CA MET A 46 -39.89 -30.30 49.53
C MET A 46 -39.29 -30.86 48.24
N THR A 47 -39.71 -32.04 47.78
CA THR A 47 -39.21 -32.62 46.51
C THR A 47 -39.73 -31.85 45.28
N VAL A 48 -40.98 -31.39 45.29
CA VAL A 48 -41.53 -30.53 44.22
C VAL A 48 -40.81 -29.18 44.19
N SER A 49 -40.52 -28.59 45.35
CA SER A 49 -39.77 -27.33 45.45
C SER A 49 -38.32 -27.50 44.99
N LEU A 50 -37.64 -28.57 45.40
CA LEU A 50 -36.29 -28.89 44.91
C LEU A 50 -36.29 -29.11 43.40
N TRP A 51 -37.29 -29.80 42.87
CA TRP A 51 -37.44 -30.04 41.44
C TRP A 51 -37.68 -28.73 40.66
N LEU A 52 -38.55 -27.84 41.16
CA LEU A 52 -38.77 -26.52 40.58
C LEU A 52 -37.51 -25.65 40.61
N ILE A 53 -36.76 -25.67 41.72
CA ILE A 53 -35.47 -24.98 41.84
C ILE A 53 -34.48 -25.54 40.82
N CYS A 54 -34.38 -26.87 40.68
CA CYS A 54 -33.56 -27.50 39.65
C CYS A 54 -33.97 -27.09 38.23
N VAL A 55 -35.28 -27.03 37.94
CA VAL A 55 -35.78 -26.57 36.63
C VAL A 55 -35.43 -25.11 36.38
N LEU A 56 -35.58 -24.23 37.37
CA LEU A 56 -35.22 -22.81 37.26
C LEU A 56 -33.71 -22.61 37.08
N LEU A 57 -32.88 -23.36 37.80
CA LEU A 57 -31.42 -23.36 37.63
C LEU A 57 -31.00 -23.84 36.25
N LEU A 58 -31.64 -24.90 35.73
CA LEU A 58 -31.39 -25.36 34.37
C LEU A 58 -31.77 -24.32 33.32
N VAL A 59 -32.92 -23.65 33.46
CA VAL A 59 -33.33 -22.56 32.57
C VAL A 59 -32.33 -21.39 32.63
N PHE A 60 -31.87 -21.01 33.82
CA PHE A 60 -30.87 -19.96 33.98
C PHE A 60 -29.53 -20.33 33.33
N ILE A 61 -29.06 -21.57 33.51
CA ILE A 61 -27.84 -22.08 32.86
C ILE A 61 -28.01 -22.07 31.33
N ILE A 62 -29.16 -22.46 30.81
CA ILE A 62 -29.46 -22.43 29.37
C ILE A 62 -29.42 -20.99 28.85
N LEU A 63 -30.07 -20.03 29.53
CA LEU A 63 -30.06 -18.62 29.14
C LEU A 63 -28.67 -17.99 29.20
N GLN A 64 -27.88 -18.29 30.24
CA GLN A 64 -26.48 -17.86 30.30
C GLN A 64 -25.65 -18.46 29.17
N ASN A 65 -25.82 -19.75 28.88
CA ASN A 65 -25.07 -20.41 27.82
C ASN A 65 -25.44 -19.85 26.43
N ILE A 66 -26.71 -19.53 26.18
CA ILE A 66 -27.15 -18.84 24.95
C ILE A 66 -26.47 -17.46 24.83
N THR A 67 -26.48 -16.67 25.90
CA THR A 67 -25.87 -15.33 25.91
C THR A 67 -24.35 -15.39 25.68
N ILE A 68 -23.65 -16.29 26.39
CA ILE A 68 -22.21 -16.52 26.23
C ILE A 68 -21.89 -17.04 24.82
N THR A 69 -22.76 -17.87 24.24
CA THR A 69 -22.58 -18.37 22.87
C THR A 69 -22.67 -17.23 21.86
N ALA A 70 -23.65 -16.33 22.00
CA ALA A 70 -23.79 -15.15 21.13
C ALA A 70 -22.57 -14.21 21.21
N GLU A 71 -22.04 -13.95 22.41
CA GLU A 71 -20.81 -13.16 22.58
C GLU A 71 -19.58 -13.84 21.98
N ARG A 72 -19.44 -15.18 22.14
CA ARG A 72 -18.37 -15.94 21.50
C ARG A 72 -18.46 -15.89 19.98
N ASP A 73 -19.65 -15.98 19.42
CA ASP A 73 -19.86 -15.91 17.97
C ASP A 73 -19.49 -14.53 17.42
N LEU A 74 -19.82 -13.46 18.15
CA LEU A 74 -19.40 -12.09 17.82
C LEU A 74 -17.87 -11.93 17.88
N ILE A 75 -17.23 -12.43 18.93
CA ILE A 75 -15.76 -12.39 19.08
C ILE A 75 -15.08 -13.21 17.99
N LYS A 76 -15.64 -14.37 17.63
CA LYS A 76 -15.13 -15.22 16.54
C LYS A 76 -15.24 -14.52 15.19
N SER A 77 -16.37 -13.86 14.92
CA SER A 77 -16.54 -13.04 13.73
C SER A 77 -15.50 -11.91 13.67
N TYR A 78 -15.30 -11.19 14.77
CA TYR A 78 -14.28 -10.14 14.86
C TYR A 78 -12.86 -10.68 14.61
N LYS A 79 -12.51 -11.81 15.22
CA LYS A 79 -11.20 -12.45 15.05
C LYS A 79 -10.95 -12.85 13.59
N ASN A 80 -11.96 -13.40 12.91
CA ASN A 80 -11.86 -13.75 11.50
C ASN A 80 -11.60 -12.51 10.64
N THR A 81 -12.32 -11.40 10.88
CA THR A 81 -12.12 -10.14 10.16
C THR A 81 -10.73 -9.55 10.39
N VAL A 82 -10.21 -9.62 11.62
CA VAL A 82 -8.84 -9.19 11.93
C VAL A 82 -7.80 -10.05 11.20
N GLU A 83 -8.01 -11.37 11.14
CA GLU A 83 -7.12 -12.28 10.43
C GLU A 83 -7.10 -12.00 8.92
N GLU A 84 -8.26 -11.80 8.30
CA GLU A 84 -8.39 -11.39 6.89
C GLU A 84 -7.64 -10.08 6.63
N PHE A 85 -7.83 -9.08 7.50
CA PHE A 85 -7.14 -7.79 7.40
C PHE A 85 -5.62 -7.95 7.53
N ASN A 86 -5.15 -8.81 8.43
CA ASN A 86 -3.73 -9.08 8.64
C ASN A 86 -3.11 -9.79 7.41
N GLN A 87 -3.84 -10.71 6.78
CA GLN A 87 -3.43 -11.34 5.52
C GLN A 87 -3.28 -10.31 4.40
N THR A 88 -4.24 -9.38 4.26
CA THR A 88 -4.13 -8.29 3.28
C THR A 88 -2.93 -7.39 3.54
N ILE A 89 -2.65 -7.03 4.79
CA ILE A 89 -1.46 -6.24 5.16
C ILE A 89 -0.17 -6.95 4.76
N ASN A 90 -0.04 -8.24 5.08
CA ASN A 90 1.15 -9.01 4.74
C ASN A 90 1.36 -9.10 3.23
N SER A 91 0.28 -9.32 2.47
CA SER A 91 0.30 -9.30 1.00
C SER A 91 0.78 -7.95 0.45
N LEU A 92 0.23 -6.84 0.95
CA LEU A 92 0.63 -5.49 0.56
C LEU A 92 2.08 -5.17 0.90
N GLN A 93 2.58 -5.62 2.04
CA GLN A 93 3.99 -5.47 2.41
C GLN A 93 4.91 -6.21 1.44
N GLY A 94 4.53 -7.43 1.04
CA GLY A 94 5.23 -8.18 -0.01
C GLY A 94 5.27 -7.41 -1.32
N ASN A 95 4.10 -7.01 -1.82
CA ASN A 95 3.96 -6.24 -3.06
C ASN A 95 4.76 -4.92 -3.03
N TYR A 96 4.78 -4.22 -1.90
CA TYR A 96 5.57 -3.00 -1.72
C TYR A 96 7.09 -3.28 -1.77
N THR A 97 7.53 -4.39 -1.16
CA THR A 97 8.93 -4.80 -1.17
C THR A 97 9.38 -5.13 -2.60
N ASP A 98 8.58 -5.91 -3.33
CA ASP A 98 8.84 -6.25 -4.73
C ASP A 98 8.91 -4.99 -5.61
N LEU A 99 7.96 -4.06 -5.40
CA LEU A 99 7.94 -2.78 -6.09
C LEU A 99 9.21 -1.94 -5.83
N MET A 100 9.71 -1.96 -4.59
CA MET A 100 10.95 -1.27 -4.22
C MET A 100 12.19 -1.89 -4.88
N ILE A 101 12.24 -3.22 -4.99
CA ILE A 101 13.31 -3.94 -5.69
C ILE A 101 13.29 -3.56 -7.18
N GLU A 102 12.13 -3.63 -7.83
CA GLU A 102 11.98 -3.27 -9.25
C GLU A 102 12.36 -1.81 -9.52
N LYS A 103 11.96 -0.89 -8.63
CA LYS A 103 12.36 0.52 -8.71
C LYS A 103 13.88 0.68 -8.65
N HIS A 104 14.55 -0.03 -7.75
CA HIS A 104 16.01 0.05 -7.62
C HIS A 104 16.72 -0.50 -8.87
N GLN A 105 16.25 -1.62 -9.41
CA GLN A 105 16.75 -2.17 -10.66
C GLN A 105 16.58 -1.17 -11.82
N LEU A 106 15.42 -0.51 -11.91
CA LEU A 106 15.14 0.49 -12.94
C LEU A 106 16.10 1.69 -12.84
N GLN A 107 16.40 2.14 -11.61
CA GLN A 107 17.36 3.22 -11.37
C GLN A 107 18.77 2.85 -11.83
N ASN A 108 19.21 1.63 -11.53
CA ASN A 108 20.53 1.14 -11.95
C ASN A 108 20.62 1.06 -13.48
N ASN A 109 19.58 0.55 -14.14
CA ASN A 109 19.52 0.49 -15.61
C ASN A 109 19.51 1.89 -16.24
N PHE A 110 18.78 2.84 -15.66
CA PHE A 110 18.78 4.22 -16.13
C PHE A 110 20.16 4.88 -16.01
N SER A 111 20.85 4.67 -14.89
CA SER A 111 22.22 5.14 -14.68
C SER A 111 23.18 4.57 -15.73
N PHE A 112 23.11 3.26 -15.99
CA PHE A 112 23.91 2.59 -17.02
C PHE A 112 23.67 3.16 -18.43
N ILE A 113 22.40 3.32 -18.83
CA ILE A 113 22.03 3.88 -20.13
C ILE A 113 22.49 5.34 -20.25
N SER A 114 22.38 6.12 -19.18
CA SER A 114 22.85 7.51 -19.14
C SER A 114 24.36 7.60 -19.36
N HIS A 115 25.13 6.73 -18.71
CA HIS A 115 26.57 6.64 -18.93
C HIS A 115 26.90 6.24 -20.38
N LYS A 116 26.22 5.22 -20.91
CA LYS A 116 26.40 4.78 -22.29
C LYS A 116 26.07 5.87 -23.31
N LYS A 117 25.03 6.67 -23.05
CA LYS A 117 24.71 7.83 -23.88
C LYS A 117 25.87 8.84 -23.91
N LEU A 118 26.47 9.16 -22.77
CA LEU A 118 27.59 10.09 -22.68
C LEU A 118 28.84 9.57 -23.42
N GLU A 119 29.09 8.26 -23.30
CA GLU A 119 30.17 7.57 -24.03
C GLU A 119 29.96 7.67 -25.55
N LEU A 120 28.75 7.41 -26.05
CA LEU A 120 28.43 7.61 -27.47
C LEU A 120 28.54 9.06 -27.91
N GLU A 121 28.08 10.02 -27.11
CA GLU A 121 28.21 11.45 -27.44
C GLU A 121 29.67 11.86 -27.60
N THR A 122 30.57 11.25 -26.82
CA THR A 122 32.02 11.46 -26.95
C THR A 122 32.56 10.83 -28.24
N ARG A 123 32.23 9.55 -28.49
CA ARG A 123 32.66 8.85 -29.72
C ARG A 123 32.17 9.52 -30.99
N VAL A 124 30.95 10.06 -30.99
CA VAL A 124 30.40 10.84 -32.11
C VAL A 124 31.26 12.08 -32.38
N LYS A 125 31.70 12.80 -31.34
CA LYS A 125 32.58 13.97 -31.49
C LYS A 125 33.93 13.58 -32.10
N ASP A 126 34.53 12.48 -31.63
CA ASP A 126 35.83 12.00 -32.12
C ASP A 126 35.75 11.60 -33.60
N VAL A 127 34.75 10.81 -33.97
CA VAL A 127 34.51 10.41 -35.38
C VAL A 127 34.20 11.63 -36.26
N THR A 128 33.50 12.63 -35.72
CA THR A 128 33.25 13.89 -36.45
C THR A 128 34.54 14.67 -36.69
N ALA A 129 35.43 14.73 -35.70
CA ALA A 129 36.73 15.38 -35.84
C ALA A 129 37.63 14.65 -36.85
N GLU A 130 37.67 13.32 -36.84
CA GLU A 130 38.39 12.51 -37.84
C GLU A 130 37.84 12.72 -39.25
N LYS A 131 36.51 12.78 -39.40
CA LYS A 131 35.85 13.12 -40.67
C LYS A 131 36.29 14.49 -41.17
N ASP A 132 36.29 15.51 -40.31
CA ASP A 132 36.69 16.87 -40.69
C ASP A 132 38.18 16.93 -41.09
N GLN A 133 39.04 16.13 -40.46
CA GLN A 133 40.44 16.00 -40.87
C GLN A 133 40.57 15.38 -42.26
N LEU A 134 39.86 14.30 -42.54
CA LEU A 134 39.88 13.65 -43.85
C LEU A 134 39.34 14.56 -44.95
N GLN A 135 38.28 15.31 -44.66
CA GLN A 135 37.73 16.29 -45.59
C GLN A 135 38.82 17.28 -46.06
N ARG A 136 39.63 17.80 -45.13
CA ARG A 136 40.76 18.69 -45.46
C ARG A 136 41.84 17.99 -46.28
N SER A 137 42.15 16.73 -45.96
CA SER A 137 43.12 15.94 -46.74
C SER A 137 42.64 15.70 -48.17
N VAL A 138 41.35 15.43 -48.37
CA VAL A 138 40.73 15.29 -49.70
C VAL A 138 40.83 16.59 -50.48
N GLU A 139 40.47 17.71 -49.85
CA GLU A 139 40.58 19.03 -50.47
C GLU A 139 42.02 19.34 -50.88
N PHE A 140 43.00 19.04 -50.02
CA PHE A 140 44.43 19.19 -50.33
C PHE A 140 44.88 18.32 -51.51
N LEU A 141 44.50 17.04 -51.52
CA LEU A 141 44.84 16.12 -52.62
C LEU A 141 44.18 16.56 -53.93
N SER A 142 42.95 17.07 -53.86
CA SER A 142 42.26 17.60 -55.04
C SER A 142 42.98 18.83 -55.62
N GLN A 143 43.51 19.71 -54.77
CA GLN A 143 44.33 20.83 -55.22
C GLN A 143 45.66 20.36 -55.84
N LYS A 144 46.34 19.41 -55.18
CA LYS A 144 47.60 18.84 -55.72
C LYS A 144 47.40 18.14 -57.06
N LYS A 145 46.28 17.43 -57.23
CA LYS A 145 45.90 16.84 -58.50
C LYS A 145 45.77 17.89 -59.60
N LEU A 146 45.07 19.00 -59.33
CA LEU A 146 44.89 20.09 -60.29
C LEU A 146 46.23 20.76 -60.66
N GLU A 147 47.10 21.00 -59.67
CA GLU A 147 48.47 21.49 -59.93
C GLU A 147 49.26 20.53 -60.84
N LEU A 148 49.12 19.22 -60.62
CA LEU A 148 49.80 18.21 -61.41
C LEU A 148 49.28 18.16 -62.84
N GLU A 149 47.96 18.15 -63.01
CA GLU A 149 47.32 18.20 -64.32
C GLU A 149 47.81 19.42 -65.11
N THR A 150 47.87 20.58 -64.46
CA THR A 150 48.36 21.82 -65.08
C THR A 150 49.84 21.72 -65.48
N LYS A 151 50.71 21.18 -64.62
CA LYS A 151 52.14 20.99 -64.94
C LYS A 151 52.36 20.01 -66.07
N VAL A 152 51.61 18.91 -66.11
CA VAL A 152 51.66 17.93 -67.19
C VAL A 152 51.24 18.57 -68.52
N THR A 153 50.19 19.40 -68.51
CA THR A 153 49.79 20.17 -69.70
C THR A 153 50.88 21.15 -70.13
N SER A 154 51.46 21.92 -69.20
CA SER A 154 52.55 22.87 -69.48
C SER A 154 53.79 22.18 -70.05
N LEU A 155 54.24 21.10 -69.43
CA LEU A 155 55.37 20.31 -69.92
C LEU A 155 55.07 19.71 -71.30
N SER A 156 53.84 19.27 -71.55
CA SER A 156 53.43 18.79 -72.87
C SER A 156 53.52 19.90 -73.92
N GLU A 157 53.17 21.14 -73.58
CA GLU A 157 53.28 22.30 -74.47
C GLU A 157 54.73 22.74 -74.68
N GLU A 158 55.54 22.83 -73.61
CA GLU A 158 56.98 23.12 -73.69
C GLU A 158 57.72 22.07 -74.53
N LEU A 159 57.38 20.78 -74.39
CA LEU A 159 57.98 19.72 -75.18
C LEU A 159 57.60 19.84 -76.67
N LYS A 160 56.37 20.28 -76.98
CA LYS A 160 55.95 20.58 -78.36
C LYS A 160 56.70 21.78 -78.92
N GLU A 161 56.92 22.83 -78.11
CA GLU A 161 57.61 24.04 -78.52
C GLU A 161 59.12 23.82 -78.70
N GLU A 162 59.77 23.08 -77.80
CA GLU A 162 61.19 22.74 -77.89
C GLU A 162 61.48 21.78 -79.05
N ALA A 163 60.58 20.80 -79.29
CA ALA A 163 60.63 19.97 -80.49
C ALA A 163 60.49 20.82 -81.76
N SER A 164 59.69 21.89 -81.72
CA SER A 164 59.55 22.83 -82.85
C SER A 164 60.75 23.77 -83.02
N LYS A 165 61.50 24.09 -81.97
CA LYS A 165 62.66 25.02 -82.01
C LYS A 165 63.94 24.37 -82.51
N GLN A 166 64.17 23.09 -82.22
CA GLN A 166 65.41 22.41 -82.59
C GLN A 166 65.41 21.83 -84.02
N GLY A 167 64.26 21.79 -84.71
CA GLY A 167 64.17 21.38 -86.12
C GLY A 167 64.59 19.93 -86.40
N TRP A 168 64.82 19.11 -85.37
CA TRP A 168 65.35 17.75 -85.50
C TRP A 168 64.29 16.66 -85.34
N PHE A 169 63.15 16.97 -84.72
CA PHE A 169 62.04 16.03 -84.50
C PHE A 169 60.69 16.74 -84.65
N PHE A 170 59.67 16.04 -85.14
CA PHE A 170 58.28 16.52 -85.13
C PHE A 170 57.37 15.37 -84.68
N MET A 171 56.27 15.71 -84.01
CA MET A 171 55.30 14.74 -83.50
C MET A 171 53.98 14.86 -84.27
N SER A 172 53.31 13.74 -84.50
CA SER A 172 51.95 13.74 -85.03
C SER A 172 50.99 14.35 -84.00
N ASN A 173 50.16 15.30 -84.42
CA ASN A 173 49.10 15.88 -83.58
C ASN A 173 47.89 14.94 -83.39
N GLU A 174 47.91 13.80 -84.08
CA GLU A 174 46.86 12.79 -84.03
C GLU A 174 47.43 11.44 -83.61
N LEU A 175 46.64 10.66 -82.87
CA LEU A 175 46.98 9.29 -82.51
C LEU A 175 46.94 8.39 -83.76
N LYS A 176 47.98 7.57 -83.95
CA LYS A 176 48.16 6.70 -85.11
C LYS A 176 48.69 5.33 -84.69
N SER A 177 48.40 4.29 -85.45
CA SER A 177 49.01 2.97 -85.23
C SER A 177 50.53 3.04 -85.43
N TRP A 178 51.30 2.04 -84.98
CA TRP A 178 52.76 2.07 -85.15
C TRP A 178 53.19 2.19 -86.62
N SER A 179 52.56 1.41 -87.50
CA SER A 179 52.83 1.45 -88.95
C SER A 179 52.46 2.79 -89.56
N ASP A 180 51.31 3.35 -89.16
CA ASP A 180 50.84 4.64 -89.67
C ASP A 180 51.67 5.80 -89.13
N SER A 181 52.14 5.73 -87.89
CA SER A 181 53.04 6.71 -87.28
C SER A 181 54.39 6.71 -87.97
N ARG A 182 54.95 5.53 -88.23
CA ARG A 182 56.23 5.41 -88.96
C ARG A 182 56.11 5.91 -90.38
N LYS A 183 55.02 5.57 -91.07
CA LYS A 183 54.74 6.08 -92.40
C LYS A 183 54.57 7.61 -92.38
N TYR A 184 53.80 8.14 -91.44
CA TYR A 184 53.59 9.58 -91.25
C TYR A 184 54.90 10.37 -91.08
N CYS A 185 55.85 9.83 -90.30
CA CYS A 185 57.19 10.42 -90.15
C CYS A 185 58.00 10.35 -91.44
N ARG A 186 57.99 9.20 -92.12
CA ARG A 186 58.70 8.97 -93.40
C ARG A 186 58.19 9.84 -94.54
N ASP A 187 56.89 10.03 -94.63
CA ASP A 187 56.25 10.89 -95.64
C ASP A 187 56.68 12.38 -95.50
N ARG A 188 57.29 12.75 -94.37
CA ARG A 188 57.82 14.09 -94.07
C ARG A 188 59.34 14.12 -93.94
N GLY A 189 60.02 13.07 -94.39
CA GLY A 189 61.49 13.01 -94.42
C GLY A 189 62.16 12.69 -93.08
N ALA A 190 61.43 12.13 -92.10
CA ALA A 190 61.98 11.63 -90.84
C ALA A 190 61.69 10.12 -90.65
N ASP A 191 62.08 9.54 -89.51
CA ASP A 191 61.63 8.20 -89.08
C ASP A 191 61.21 8.27 -87.60
N LEU A 192 60.60 7.21 -87.07
CA LEU A 192 60.30 7.16 -85.64
C LEU A 192 61.59 7.28 -84.83
N VAL A 193 61.55 8.08 -83.76
CA VAL A 193 62.70 8.26 -82.88
C VAL A 193 63.12 6.91 -82.28
N ILE A 194 64.40 6.57 -82.42
CA ILE A 194 65.01 5.41 -81.79
C ILE A 194 65.66 5.91 -80.51
N ILE A 195 65.09 5.54 -79.36
CA ILE A 195 65.63 5.90 -78.05
C ILE A 195 66.62 4.81 -77.64
N ASN A 196 67.92 5.12 -77.68
CA ASN A 196 69.02 4.16 -77.50
C ASN A 196 70.06 4.57 -76.45
N SER A 197 69.78 5.55 -75.57
CA SER A 197 70.56 5.78 -74.35
C SER A 197 69.66 6.03 -73.13
N GLU A 198 70.05 5.47 -71.97
CA GLU A 198 69.36 5.60 -70.68
C GLU A 198 69.12 7.07 -70.30
N GLU A 199 70.03 7.97 -70.69
CA GLU A 199 70.02 9.38 -70.30
C GLU A 199 68.82 10.15 -70.88
N LYS A 200 68.42 9.88 -72.14
CA LYS A 200 67.23 10.49 -72.75
C LYS A 200 65.91 9.87 -72.28
N GLN A 201 65.95 8.66 -71.70
CA GLN A 201 64.78 7.96 -71.17
C GLN A 201 64.57 8.28 -69.68
N ASN A 202 65.62 8.62 -68.93
CA ASN A 202 65.57 8.90 -67.50
C ASN A 202 65.13 10.32 -67.13
N ILE A 203 65.38 11.33 -67.96
CA ILE A 203 65.16 12.75 -67.58
C ILE A 203 63.67 13.09 -67.37
N THR A 204 62.75 12.46 -68.10
CA THR A 204 61.30 12.72 -67.98
C THR A 204 60.59 11.73 -67.06
N ILE A 205 61.05 10.48 -66.99
CA ILE A 205 60.27 9.38 -66.39
C ILE A 205 60.54 9.21 -64.89
N THR A 206 61.71 9.59 -64.38
CA THR A 206 62.09 9.26 -62.98
C THR A 206 61.38 10.15 -61.95
N ALA A 207 61.28 11.45 -62.20
CA ALA A 207 60.59 12.39 -61.31
C ALA A 207 59.06 12.19 -61.30
N GLU A 208 58.45 11.90 -62.46
CA GLU A 208 57.02 11.56 -62.54
C GLU A 208 56.72 10.22 -61.85
N ARG A 209 57.60 9.22 -61.99
CA ARG A 209 57.42 7.90 -61.37
C ARG A 209 57.51 7.94 -59.85
N ASP A 210 58.45 8.70 -59.28
CA ASP A 210 58.55 8.87 -57.82
C ASP A 210 57.36 9.66 -57.25
N LEU A 211 56.88 10.66 -57.99
CA LEU A 211 55.72 11.45 -57.58
C LEU A 211 54.40 10.64 -57.67
N ILE A 212 54.21 9.85 -58.74
CA ILE A 212 53.07 8.93 -58.88
C ILE A 212 53.10 7.87 -57.78
N LYS A 213 54.29 7.36 -57.44
CA LYS A 213 54.47 6.39 -56.35
C LYS A 213 54.11 7.00 -55.00
N SER A 214 54.54 8.24 -54.73
CA SER A 214 54.15 8.99 -53.53
C SER A 214 52.64 9.20 -53.47
N TYR A 215 52.00 9.63 -54.56
CA TYR A 215 50.55 9.82 -54.63
C TYR A 215 49.79 8.51 -54.40
N LYS A 216 50.24 7.40 -55.01
CA LYS A 216 49.65 6.08 -54.83
C LYS A 216 49.71 5.61 -53.36
N ASN A 217 50.85 5.79 -52.70
CA ASN A 217 50.99 5.46 -51.28
C ASN A 217 50.02 6.28 -50.41
N THR A 218 49.91 7.59 -50.65
CA THR A 218 48.97 8.45 -49.91
C THR A 218 47.50 8.06 -50.15
N VAL A 219 47.15 7.66 -51.37
CA VAL A 219 45.80 7.15 -51.68
C VAL A 219 45.51 5.83 -50.97
N GLU A 220 46.50 4.93 -50.88
CA GLU A 220 46.37 3.66 -50.16
C GLU A 220 46.15 3.89 -48.65
N GLU A 221 46.93 4.78 -48.04
CA GLU A 221 46.77 5.20 -46.63
C GLU A 221 45.38 5.81 -46.40
N PHE A 222 44.94 6.69 -47.29
CA PHE A 222 43.61 7.31 -47.22
C PHE A 222 42.47 6.28 -47.31
N ASN A 223 42.59 5.28 -48.20
CA ASN A 223 41.62 4.19 -48.31
C ASN A 223 41.57 3.33 -47.04
N GLN A 224 42.70 3.08 -46.39
CA GLN A 224 42.74 2.36 -45.12
C GLN A 224 41.99 3.13 -44.02
N THR A 225 42.19 4.45 -43.93
CA THR A 225 41.46 5.30 -42.96
C THR A 225 39.96 5.32 -43.24
N ILE A 226 39.53 5.41 -44.51
CA ILE A 226 38.11 5.33 -44.88
C ILE A 226 37.48 4.01 -44.41
N ASN A 227 38.13 2.89 -44.68
CA ASN A 227 37.61 1.57 -44.30
C ASN A 227 37.48 1.46 -42.77
N SER A 228 38.47 1.96 -42.03
CA SER A 228 38.41 1.98 -40.56
C SER A 228 37.26 2.84 -40.04
N LEU A 229 37.03 4.02 -40.63
CA LEU A 229 35.94 4.90 -40.24
C LEU A 229 34.56 4.32 -40.58
N GLN A 230 34.42 3.65 -41.72
CA GLN A 230 33.19 2.95 -42.07
C GLN A 230 32.87 1.84 -41.05
N GLY A 231 33.88 1.10 -40.58
CA GLY A 231 33.74 0.16 -39.48
C GLY A 231 33.27 0.83 -38.20
N ASN A 232 34.00 1.86 -37.75
CA ASN A 232 33.67 2.62 -36.54
C ASN A 232 32.25 3.22 -36.58
N TYR A 233 31.83 3.74 -37.74
CA TYR A 233 30.48 4.27 -37.95
C TYR A 233 29.41 3.18 -37.87
N THR A 234 29.67 2.01 -38.47
CA THR A 234 28.75 0.86 -38.42
C THR A 234 28.57 0.37 -36.99
N ASP A 235 29.65 0.24 -36.23
CA ASP A 235 29.62 -0.15 -34.82
C ASP A 235 28.85 0.87 -33.97
N LEU A 236 29.05 2.16 -34.22
CA LEU A 236 28.34 3.24 -33.54
C LEU A 236 26.82 3.20 -33.81
N MET A 237 26.43 2.91 -35.06
CA MET A 237 25.02 2.76 -35.43
C MET A 237 24.39 1.53 -34.77
N ASN A 238 25.11 0.42 -34.68
CA ASN A 238 24.65 -0.78 -33.98
C ASN A 238 24.42 -0.51 -32.49
N GLU A 239 25.36 0.16 -31.81
CA GLU A 239 25.23 0.49 -30.39
C GLU A 239 24.07 1.47 -30.15
N LYS A 240 23.87 2.45 -31.04
CA LYS A 240 22.72 3.36 -31.01
C LYS A 240 21.40 2.59 -31.11
N HIS A 241 21.28 1.65 -32.04
CA HIS A 241 20.06 0.84 -32.19
C HIS A 241 19.79 -0.02 -30.95
N GLN A 242 20.83 -0.64 -30.37
CA GLN A 242 20.68 -1.39 -29.12
C GLN A 242 20.19 -0.50 -27.97
N LEU A 243 20.72 0.71 -27.83
CA LEU A 243 20.27 1.66 -26.80
C LEU A 243 18.83 2.12 -27.01
N GLN A 244 18.40 2.33 -28.25
CA GLN A 244 17.01 2.67 -28.56
C GLN A 244 16.04 1.56 -28.13
N ASN A 245 16.39 0.30 -28.39
CA ASN A 245 15.59 -0.85 -27.97
C ASN A 245 15.53 -0.95 -26.43
N ASN A 246 16.66 -0.80 -25.75
CA ASN A 246 16.73 -0.79 -24.29
C ASN A 246 15.88 0.34 -23.68
N PHE A 247 15.94 1.54 -24.26
CA PHE A 247 15.14 2.68 -23.81
C PHE A 247 13.64 2.43 -23.98
N SER A 248 13.24 1.83 -25.10
CA SER A 248 11.84 1.51 -25.38
C SER A 248 11.30 0.48 -24.37
N SER A 249 12.08 -0.57 -24.08
CA SER A 249 11.75 -1.55 -23.04
C SER A 249 11.66 -0.93 -21.64
N LEU A 250 12.61 -0.04 -21.30
CA LEU A 250 12.63 0.63 -19.99
C LEU A 250 11.42 1.58 -19.83
N SER A 251 11.03 2.27 -20.91
CA SER A 251 9.85 3.13 -20.92
C SER A 251 8.56 2.33 -20.70
N GLN A 252 8.47 1.12 -21.25
CA GLN A 252 7.33 0.24 -21.01
C GLN A 252 7.27 -0.23 -19.55
N LYS A 253 8.40 -0.69 -18.98
CA LYS A 253 8.47 -1.08 -17.56
C LYS A 253 8.11 0.07 -16.62
N LYS A 254 8.51 1.30 -16.95
CA LYS A 254 8.13 2.50 -16.19
C LYS A 254 6.61 2.67 -16.15
N LEU A 255 5.93 2.54 -17.29
CA LEU A 255 4.47 2.69 -17.38
C LEU A 255 3.73 1.60 -16.58
N GLU A 256 4.24 0.36 -16.62
CA GLU A 256 3.72 -0.76 -15.83
C GLU A 256 3.85 -0.49 -14.32
N LEU A 257 5.03 -0.02 -13.89
CA LEU A 257 5.28 0.39 -12.50
C LEU A 257 4.37 1.54 -12.05
N GLU A 258 4.16 2.56 -12.89
CA GLU A 258 3.24 3.67 -12.62
C GLU A 258 1.80 3.18 -12.39
N THR A 259 1.37 2.19 -13.18
CA THR A 259 0.05 1.57 -13.04
C THR A 259 -0.06 0.79 -11.72
N ARG A 260 0.93 -0.07 -11.41
CA ARG A 260 0.96 -0.83 -10.15
C ARG A 260 0.96 0.06 -8.91
N VAL A 261 1.71 1.18 -8.95
CA VAL A 261 1.70 2.17 -7.86
C VAL A 261 0.32 2.77 -7.66
N LYS A 262 -0.40 3.09 -8.75
CA LYS A 262 -1.75 3.65 -8.68
C LYS A 262 -2.73 2.66 -8.04
N ASP A 263 -2.68 1.39 -8.44
CA ASP A 263 -3.57 0.35 -7.92
C ASP A 263 -3.31 0.09 -6.43
N LEU A 264 -2.03 -0.05 -6.04
CA LEU A 264 -1.64 -0.21 -4.63
C LEU A 264 -2.02 1.00 -3.77
N THR A 265 -1.99 2.21 -4.33
CA THR A 265 -2.45 3.43 -3.63
C THR A 265 -3.95 3.38 -3.38
N ALA A 266 -4.74 2.95 -4.38
CA ALA A 266 -6.19 2.80 -4.22
C ALA A 266 -6.56 1.73 -3.17
N GLU A 267 -5.83 0.60 -3.15
CA GLU A 267 -6.03 -0.45 -2.14
C GLU A 267 -5.68 0.04 -0.73
N LYS A 268 -4.55 0.76 -0.58
CA LYS A 268 -4.18 1.41 0.68
C LYS A 268 -5.27 2.36 1.18
N ASP A 269 -5.80 3.20 0.30
CA ASP A 269 -6.85 4.17 0.67
C ASP A 269 -8.14 3.46 1.11
N GLN A 270 -8.46 2.32 0.51
CA GLN A 270 -9.59 1.49 0.94
C GLN A 270 -9.37 0.88 2.32
N LEU A 271 -8.18 0.37 2.60
CA LEU A 271 -7.86 -0.17 3.92
C LEU A 271 -7.87 0.92 5.00
N GLN A 272 -7.39 2.12 4.67
CA GLN A 272 -7.45 3.25 5.60
C GLN A 272 -8.89 3.57 5.99
N ARG A 273 -9.82 3.60 5.03
CA ARG A 273 -11.25 3.78 5.32
C ARG A 273 -11.80 2.69 6.24
N ASN A 274 -11.42 1.43 6.02
CA ASN A 274 -11.86 0.33 6.87
C ASN A 274 -11.33 0.48 8.32
N VAL A 275 -10.07 0.91 8.47
CA VAL A 275 -9.47 1.20 9.79
C VAL A 275 -10.21 2.34 10.49
N ASP A 276 -10.53 3.41 9.77
CA ASP A 276 -11.26 4.56 10.34
C ASP A 276 -12.64 4.14 10.85
N VAL A 277 -13.36 3.30 10.10
CA VAL A 277 -14.66 2.72 10.52
C VAL A 277 -14.50 1.84 11.76
N LEU A 278 -13.47 1.01 11.85
CA LEU A 278 -13.22 0.17 13.02
C LEU A 278 -12.88 1.00 14.26
N ASN A 279 -12.07 2.04 14.11
CA ASN A 279 -11.75 2.97 15.19
C ASN A 279 -12.99 3.70 15.69
N GLN A 280 -13.88 4.09 14.78
CA GLN A 280 -15.16 4.70 15.16
C GLN A 280 -16.04 3.73 15.97
N LYS A 281 -16.19 2.48 15.51
CA LYS A 281 -16.95 1.45 16.25
C LYS A 281 -16.33 1.16 17.62
N LYS A 282 -15.00 1.15 17.71
CA LYS A 282 -14.29 0.99 18.97
C LYS A 282 -14.62 2.12 19.95
N LEU A 283 -14.62 3.37 19.49
CA LEU A 283 -14.99 4.52 20.31
C LEU A 283 -16.45 4.45 20.80
N GLU A 284 -17.37 4.00 19.94
CA GLU A 284 -18.77 3.78 20.31
C GLU A 284 -18.91 2.70 21.40
N LEU A 285 -18.14 1.62 21.30
CA LEU A 285 -18.09 0.57 22.34
C LEU A 285 -17.50 1.09 23.65
N GLU A 286 -16.37 1.80 23.60
CA GLU A 286 -15.70 2.36 24.79
C GLU A 286 -16.58 3.38 25.52
N THR A 287 -17.27 4.24 24.78
CA THR A 287 -18.24 5.20 25.35
C THR A 287 -19.46 4.50 25.94
N GLY A 288 -19.96 3.44 25.30
CA GLY A 288 -21.03 2.59 25.85
C GLY A 288 -20.62 1.92 27.18
N VAL A 289 -19.43 1.31 27.23
CA VAL A 289 -18.90 0.65 28.45
C VAL A 289 -18.69 1.66 29.58
N THR A 290 -18.15 2.84 29.26
CA THR A 290 -17.96 3.91 30.25
C THR A 290 -19.29 4.44 30.78
N SER A 291 -20.31 4.53 29.91
CA SER A 291 -21.65 4.92 30.33
C SER A 291 -22.34 3.86 31.19
N LEU A 292 -22.01 2.58 31.08
CA LEU A 292 -22.59 1.54 31.93
C LEU A 292 -21.88 1.46 33.29
N SER A 293 -20.59 1.81 33.36
CA SER A 293 -19.82 1.76 34.61
C SER A 293 -20.18 2.85 35.62
N SER A 294 -20.90 3.90 35.19
CA SER A 294 -21.48 4.91 36.10
C SER A 294 -22.73 4.42 36.85
N PHE A 295 -23.30 3.28 36.45
CA PHE A 295 -24.48 2.70 37.07
C PHE A 295 -24.16 1.40 37.81
N PHE A 296 -24.80 1.20 38.96
CA PHE A 296 -24.82 -0.08 39.67
C PHE A 296 -26.19 -0.26 40.34
N MET A 297 -26.51 -1.47 40.77
CA MET A 297 -27.80 -1.74 41.42
C MET A 297 -27.60 -2.05 42.91
N SER A 298 -28.54 -1.60 43.75
CA SER A 298 -28.60 -2.05 45.14
C SER A 298 -29.10 -3.50 45.25
N GLU A 299 -29.00 -4.07 46.44
CA GLU A 299 -29.82 -5.23 46.83
C GLU A 299 -31.31 -4.85 46.87
N GLU A 300 -32.20 -5.84 46.90
CA GLU A 300 -33.65 -5.61 47.01
C GLU A 300 -34.02 -5.00 48.36
N ARG A 301 -34.47 -3.74 48.33
CA ARG A 301 -34.75 -2.93 49.52
C ARG A 301 -35.94 -2.01 49.25
N SER A 302 -36.48 -1.38 50.29
CA SER A 302 -37.44 -0.28 50.10
C SER A 302 -36.81 0.86 49.30
N TRP A 303 -37.61 1.76 48.75
CA TRP A 303 -37.08 2.89 47.96
C TRP A 303 -36.08 3.73 48.76
N SER A 304 -36.42 4.08 50.01
CA SER A 304 -35.59 4.89 50.90
C SER A 304 -34.28 4.19 51.28
N GLU A 305 -34.33 2.88 51.54
CA GLU A 305 -33.14 2.08 51.83
C GLU A 305 -32.26 1.89 50.59
N SER A 306 -32.84 1.74 49.41
CA SER A 306 -32.12 1.68 48.14
C SER A 306 -31.40 2.99 47.86
N ARG A 307 -32.07 4.12 48.13
CA ARG A 307 -31.47 5.45 48.04
C ARG A 307 -30.30 5.61 48.99
N GLN A 308 -30.46 5.21 50.24
CA GLN A 308 -29.39 5.27 51.23
C GLN A 308 -28.21 4.39 50.80
N TYR A 309 -28.47 3.18 50.28
CA TYR A 309 -27.44 2.31 49.73
C TYR A 309 -26.64 3.00 48.62
N CYS A 310 -27.31 3.65 47.65
CA CYS A 310 -26.60 4.41 46.61
C CYS A 310 -25.71 5.51 47.21
N LYS A 311 -26.23 6.27 48.19
CA LYS A 311 -25.49 7.34 48.89
C LYS A 311 -24.27 6.82 49.63
N ASP A 312 -24.39 5.70 50.32
CA ASP A 312 -23.29 5.07 51.06
C ASP A 312 -22.16 4.61 50.12
N HIS A 313 -22.47 4.41 48.83
CA HIS A 313 -21.53 4.02 47.78
C HIS A 313 -21.14 5.18 46.85
N GLY A 314 -21.38 6.43 47.28
CA GLY A 314 -20.98 7.64 46.54
C GLY A 314 -21.82 7.93 45.30
N ALA A 315 -23.10 7.55 45.30
CA ALA A 315 -24.08 7.73 44.23
C ALA A 315 -25.43 8.24 44.78
N ASP A 316 -26.45 8.44 43.94
CA ASP A 316 -27.85 8.52 44.37
C ASP A 316 -28.71 7.67 43.41
N LEU A 317 -30.01 7.50 43.68
CA LEU A 317 -30.88 6.81 42.73
C LEU A 317 -30.92 7.55 41.38
N VAL A 318 -30.96 6.80 40.29
CA VAL A 318 -30.83 7.33 38.93
C VAL A 318 -31.88 8.38 38.60
N ILE A 319 -31.44 9.46 37.96
CA ILE A 319 -32.29 10.56 37.51
C ILE A 319 -32.48 10.48 36.00
N ILE A 320 -33.70 10.24 35.52
CA ILE A 320 -33.95 10.04 34.09
C ILE A 320 -34.66 11.26 33.49
N LYS A 321 -33.88 12.15 32.90
CA LYS A 321 -34.36 13.42 32.30
C LYS A 321 -34.35 13.44 30.77
N SER A 322 -34.00 12.33 30.11
CA SER A 322 -33.96 12.25 28.64
C SER A 322 -34.30 10.87 28.11
N GLU A 323 -34.83 10.81 26.89
CA GLU A 323 -35.12 9.56 26.19
C GLU A 323 -33.86 8.69 26.02
N LYS A 324 -32.72 9.32 25.69
CA LYS A 324 -31.43 8.62 25.58
C LYS A 324 -31.08 7.91 26.89
N LYS A 325 -31.27 8.58 28.03
CA LYS A 325 -31.00 7.98 29.35
C LYS A 325 -31.99 6.88 29.69
N GLN A 326 -33.28 7.08 29.42
CA GLN A 326 -34.31 6.04 29.60
C GLN A 326 -33.99 4.76 28.81
N ARG A 327 -33.59 4.90 27.54
CA ARG A 327 -33.18 3.78 26.69
C ARG A 327 -31.92 3.09 27.19
N ASN A 328 -30.93 3.86 27.64
CA ASN A 328 -29.70 3.31 28.21
C ASN A 328 -30.00 2.49 29.47
N ILE A 329 -30.71 3.07 30.44
CA ILE A 329 -31.13 2.38 31.67
C ILE A 329 -31.95 1.12 31.37
N SER A 330 -32.90 1.20 30.45
CA SER A 330 -33.73 0.06 30.06
C SER A 330 -32.94 -1.06 29.36
N SER A 331 -31.80 -0.75 28.71
CA SER A 331 -31.00 -1.73 27.96
C SER A 331 -30.34 -2.79 28.85
N PHE A 332 -30.06 -2.46 30.12
CA PHE A 332 -29.44 -3.37 31.09
C PHE A 332 -30.37 -3.76 32.25
N THR A 333 -31.59 -3.24 32.29
CA THR A 333 -32.56 -3.54 33.35
C THR A 333 -33.42 -4.76 32.97
N LYS A 334 -33.36 -5.82 33.78
CA LYS A 334 -34.06 -7.10 33.50
C LYS A 334 -35.24 -7.38 34.43
N GLU A 335 -35.31 -6.68 35.55
CA GLU A 335 -36.34 -6.83 36.58
C GLU A 335 -36.91 -5.46 36.97
N ARG A 336 -37.98 -5.45 37.76
CA ARG A 336 -38.55 -4.20 38.27
C ARG A 336 -37.59 -3.54 39.25
N VAL A 337 -37.35 -2.25 39.09
CA VAL A 337 -36.32 -1.53 39.86
C VAL A 337 -36.78 -0.15 40.25
N TRP A 338 -36.31 0.34 41.40
CA TRP A 338 -36.50 1.71 41.83
C TRP A 338 -35.65 2.69 41.01
N ILE A 339 -36.28 3.81 40.62
CA ILE A 339 -35.61 4.99 40.09
C ILE A 339 -35.73 6.15 41.08
N GLY A 340 -34.94 7.21 40.88
CA GLY A 340 -34.84 8.33 41.83
C GLY A 340 -36.01 9.31 41.81
N LEU A 341 -37.19 8.90 41.34
CA LEU A 341 -38.39 9.75 41.27
C LEU A 341 -39.38 9.33 42.37
N SER A 342 -39.97 10.32 43.05
CA SER A 342 -40.94 10.09 44.11
C SER A 342 -41.70 11.36 44.48
N ASP A 343 -42.86 11.26 45.11
CA ASP A 343 -43.62 12.37 45.69
C ASP A 343 -43.89 12.23 47.21
N ILE A 344 -43.15 11.34 47.89
CA ILE A 344 -43.15 11.07 49.36
C ILE A 344 -43.15 12.33 50.27
N HIS A 345 -42.71 13.48 49.75
CA HIS A 345 -42.67 14.73 50.50
C HIS A 345 -43.95 15.56 50.36
N GLN A 346 -44.66 15.44 49.23
CA GLN A 346 -45.88 16.16 48.92
C GLN A 346 -46.62 15.42 47.81
N GLU A 347 -47.74 14.79 48.17
CA GLU A 347 -48.65 14.09 47.25
C GLU A 347 -48.92 14.90 45.97
N GLY A 348 -48.75 14.25 44.82
CA GLY A 348 -48.95 14.86 43.49
C GLY A 348 -47.81 15.77 43.03
N ASN A 349 -46.73 15.92 43.80
CA ASN A 349 -45.56 16.72 43.45
C ASN A 349 -44.30 15.85 43.27
N MET A 350 -44.23 15.16 42.13
CA MET A 350 -43.11 14.28 41.76
C MET A 350 -41.79 15.04 41.65
N LYS A 351 -40.81 14.64 42.45
CA LYS A 351 -39.45 15.18 42.47
C LYS A 351 -38.41 14.10 42.34
N TRP A 352 -37.34 14.44 41.65
CA TRP A 352 -36.13 13.64 41.62
C TRP A 352 -35.38 13.74 42.94
N VAL A 353 -34.50 12.77 43.22
CA VAL A 353 -33.64 12.76 44.41
C VAL A 353 -32.74 14.00 44.55
N ASP A 354 -32.47 14.74 43.46
CA ASP A 354 -31.78 16.05 43.45
C ASP A 354 -32.71 17.26 43.74
N ASN A 355 -33.97 17.00 44.10
CA ASN A 355 -35.06 17.97 44.31
C ASN A 355 -35.56 18.70 43.05
N SER A 356 -35.09 18.34 41.86
CA SER A 356 -35.62 18.91 40.63
C SER A 356 -37.02 18.37 40.31
N PRO A 357 -37.91 19.19 39.73
CA PRO A 357 -39.26 18.75 39.37
C PRO A 357 -39.24 17.78 38.18
N LEU A 358 -40.27 16.95 38.09
CA LEU A 358 -40.50 16.13 36.92
C LEU A 358 -40.96 16.98 35.72
N ASN A 359 -40.15 17.03 34.66
CA ASN A 359 -40.52 17.71 33.40
C ASN A 359 -40.98 16.72 32.30
N LEU A 360 -40.47 15.50 32.33
CA LEU A 360 -40.73 14.45 31.34
C LEU A 360 -40.84 13.11 32.06
N GLY A 361 -41.96 12.41 31.89
CA GLY A 361 -42.19 11.08 32.45
C GLY A 361 -42.42 10.03 31.38
N PHE A 362 -41.92 8.82 31.60
CA PHE A 362 -42.07 7.66 30.70
C PHE A 362 -43.09 6.66 31.26
N TRP A 363 -44.28 7.18 31.60
CA TRP A 363 -45.34 6.46 32.29
C TRP A 363 -45.91 5.30 31.47
N LEU A 364 -46.15 4.18 32.14
CA LEU A 364 -47.03 3.15 31.62
C LEU A 364 -48.43 3.75 31.41
N LYS A 365 -49.15 3.24 30.41
CA LYS A 365 -50.51 3.69 30.13
C LYS A 365 -51.41 3.45 31.34
N GLY A 366 -51.89 4.53 31.95
CA GLY A 366 -52.74 4.50 33.14
C GLY A 366 -52.06 5.09 34.38
N GLU A 367 -50.74 5.27 34.35
CA GLU A 367 -49.94 5.74 35.49
C GLU A 367 -49.59 7.25 35.38
N PRO A 368 -49.28 7.91 36.52
CA PRO A 368 -49.42 7.40 37.88
C PRO A 368 -50.89 7.35 38.33
N ASN A 369 -51.31 6.28 39.01
CA ASN A 369 -52.70 6.05 39.38
C ASN A 369 -52.99 6.15 40.90
N GLY A 370 -51.94 6.21 41.73
CA GLY A 370 -52.02 6.35 43.18
C GLY A 370 -52.85 5.24 43.84
N GLN A 371 -52.69 3.98 43.42
CA GLN A 371 -53.58 2.90 43.83
C GLN A 371 -53.52 2.69 45.35
N GLY A 372 -54.64 2.95 46.03
CA GLY A 372 -54.74 2.82 47.50
C GLY A 372 -54.15 4.00 48.28
N GLY A 373 -53.73 5.08 47.61
CA GLY A 373 -53.29 6.34 48.22
C GLY A 373 -51.98 6.26 48.98
N ASN A 374 -51.06 5.37 48.57
CA ASN A 374 -49.78 5.14 49.24
C ASN A 374 -48.69 4.67 48.25
N GLU A 375 -48.75 5.15 47.01
CA GLU A 375 -47.83 4.76 45.92
C GLU A 375 -46.90 5.91 45.56
N ASP A 376 -46.03 6.30 46.49
CA ASP A 376 -45.28 7.55 46.32
C ASP A 376 -43.91 7.39 45.61
N CYS A 377 -43.58 6.16 45.19
CA CYS A 377 -42.26 5.80 44.66
C CYS A 377 -42.33 5.13 43.29
N ILE A 378 -41.40 5.43 42.40
CA ILE A 378 -41.51 5.01 41.01
C ILE A 378 -40.62 3.80 40.70
N GLU A 379 -41.23 2.72 40.21
CA GLU A 379 -40.53 1.57 39.63
C GLU A 379 -40.49 1.64 38.09
N LEU A 380 -39.39 1.17 37.52
CA LEU A 380 -39.24 0.92 36.08
C LEU A 380 -39.54 -0.55 35.80
N MET A 381 -40.46 -0.84 34.87
CA MET A 381 -40.90 -2.18 34.51
C MET A 381 -40.40 -2.61 33.11
N PRO A 382 -39.31 -3.39 33.00
CA PRO A 382 -38.72 -3.73 31.71
C PRO A 382 -39.60 -4.61 30.80
N SER A 383 -40.68 -5.20 31.33
CA SER A 383 -41.66 -5.96 30.54
C SER A 383 -42.55 -5.09 29.64
N HIS A 384 -42.49 -3.76 29.76
CA HIS A 384 -43.26 -2.79 28.98
C HIS A 384 -42.38 -2.01 27.99
N PRO A 385 -42.97 -1.36 26.96
CA PRO A 385 -42.21 -0.57 26.00
C PRO A 385 -41.31 0.46 26.69
N VAL A 386 -40.07 0.61 26.18
CA VAL A 386 -38.99 1.39 26.83
C VAL A 386 -39.38 2.83 27.20
N LEU A 387 -40.29 3.46 26.47
CA LEU A 387 -40.72 4.83 26.73
C LEU A 387 -42.04 4.94 27.52
N ASN A 388 -42.59 3.81 27.97
CA ASN A 388 -43.89 3.69 28.62
C ASN A 388 -43.87 2.58 29.67
N ASN A 389 -42.99 2.71 30.66
CA ASN A 389 -42.72 1.63 31.61
C ASN A 389 -42.51 2.08 33.05
N TRP A 390 -42.82 3.33 33.39
CA TRP A 390 -42.81 3.79 34.79
C TRP A 390 -44.16 3.55 35.45
N ASN A 391 -44.12 3.15 36.71
CA ASN A 391 -45.27 2.87 37.55
C ASN A 391 -45.00 3.39 38.95
N ASP A 392 -45.95 4.13 39.51
CA ASP A 392 -45.98 4.48 40.92
C ASP A 392 -46.37 3.25 41.74
N PHE A 393 -45.68 3.05 42.88
CA PHE A 393 -45.78 1.82 43.66
C PHE A 393 -45.43 2.08 45.13
N PRO A 394 -45.90 1.26 46.09
CA PRO A 394 -45.67 1.54 47.50
C PRO A 394 -44.19 1.52 47.86
N CYS A 395 -43.69 2.61 48.44
CA CYS A 395 -42.26 2.78 48.75
C CYS A 395 -41.66 1.70 49.66
N SER A 396 -42.50 1.02 50.46
CA SER A 396 -42.10 -0.07 51.36
C SER A 396 -41.77 -1.38 50.63
N GLU A 397 -42.17 -1.51 49.36
CA GLU A 397 -41.92 -2.71 48.57
C GLU A 397 -40.44 -2.89 48.24
N LYS A 398 -40.02 -4.15 48.16
CA LYS A 398 -38.61 -4.48 47.93
C LYS A 398 -38.33 -4.59 46.44
N ARG A 399 -37.42 -3.75 45.95
CA ARG A 399 -36.85 -3.79 44.60
C ARG A 399 -35.39 -3.39 44.69
N LYS A 400 -34.60 -3.74 43.67
CA LYS A 400 -33.27 -3.13 43.53
C LYS A 400 -33.45 -1.69 43.08
N GLY A 401 -32.64 -0.77 43.60
CA GLY A 401 -32.53 0.59 43.08
C GLY A 401 -31.38 0.71 42.10
N ILE A 402 -31.58 1.46 41.01
CA ILE A 402 -30.49 1.80 40.10
C ILE A 402 -29.77 3.03 40.68
N CYS A 403 -28.52 2.85 41.05
CA CYS A 403 -27.63 3.91 41.52
C CYS A 403 -26.84 4.52 40.37
N GLU A 404 -26.66 5.84 40.41
CA GLU A 404 -25.86 6.62 39.48
C GLU A 404 -24.80 7.43 40.25
N LYS A 405 -23.53 7.25 39.89
CA LYS A 405 -22.38 7.94 40.48
C LYS A 405 -22.26 9.39 40.03
#